data_AF-A0A1Q9PD51-F1
#
_entry.id   AF-A0A1Q9PD51-F1
#
_cell.length_a   1.000
_cell.length_b   1.000
_cell.length_c   1.000
_cell.angle_alpha   90.00
_cell.angle_beta   90.00
_cell.angle_gamma   90.00
#
_symmetry.space_group_name_H-M   'P 1'
#
loop_
_entity.id
_entity.type
_entity.pdbx_description
1 polymer ?
#
loop_
_entity_poly.entity_id
_entity_poly.type
_entity_poly.pdbx_seq_one_letter_code
_entity_poly.pdbx_strand_id
1 'polypeptide(L)'
;MFETQENCIFCNSYNEDRKKIIWENQEAFSVFNYIPSVPGHSLIVTRQHVTDLNNLTGSVLEGFIHAIPQTFKSIQEIYETNPENIVEYYKDLIINPPEDKARSFAKQMLNHPHLLVKPIAYNWGMNYGYEAGQRAIHLHIHLFPRREEGLGIATAMRKHLAKKE
;
A
#
# COMPACT_ATOMS: atom_id res chain seq x y z
N MET A 1 21.25 -9.31 -4.50
CA MET A 1 21.78 -8.35 -3.52
C MET A 1 20.75 -8.25 -2.42
N PHE A 2 21.06 -8.67 -1.19
CA PHE A 2 20.13 -8.54 -0.08
C PHE A 2 20.16 -7.08 0.40
N GLU A 3 19.01 -6.42 0.42
CA GLU A 3 18.85 -5.06 0.94
C GLU A 3 19.15 -5.10 2.45
N THR A 4 20.10 -4.32 2.93
CA THR A 4 20.39 -4.20 4.37
C THR A 4 19.42 -3.21 5.00
N GLN A 5 19.16 -3.33 6.31
CA GLN A 5 18.26 -2.41 7.04
C GLN A 5 18.62 -0.93 6.83
N GLU A 6 19.91 -0.59 6.77
CA GLU A 6 20.40 0.78 6.55
C GLU A 6 20.01 1.36 5.18
N ASN A 7 19.89 0.52 4.16
CA ASN A 7 19.52 0.92 2.80
C ASN A 7 18.06 0.64 2.46
N CYS A 8 17.27 0.16 3.43
CA CYS A 8 15.90 -0.23 3.20
C CYS A 8 14.96 0.98 3.14
N ILE A 9 14.30 1.17 2.00
CA ILE A 9 13.37 2.28 1.77
C ILE A 9 12.27 2.35 2.84
N PHE A 10 11.81 1.20 3.34
CA PHE A 10 10.73 1.13 4.30
C PHE A 10 11.19 1.47 5.72
N CYS A 11 12.37 0.99 6.13
CA CYS A 11 12.96 1.35 7.41
C CYS A 11 13.20 2.86 7.51
N ASN A 12 13.65 3.49 6.42
CA ASN A 12 13.88 4.93 6.38
C ASN A 12 12.57 5.71 6.32
N SER A 13 11.58 5.25 5.54
CA SER A 13 10.29 5.93 5.37
C SER A 13 9.53 6.18 6.67
N TYR A 14 9.65 5.29 7.66
CA TYR A 14 8.96 5.44 8.94
C TYR A 14 9.48 6.64 9.75
N ASN A 15 10.78 6.92 9.67
CA ASN A 15 11.42 7.97 10.48
C ASN A 15 11.41 9.34 9.79
N GLU A 16 11.40 9.37 8.46
CA GLU A 16 11.57 10.61 7.70
C GLU A 16 10.30 11.49 7.69
N ASP A 17 9.11 10.89 7.59
CA ASP A 17 7.88 11.67 7.42
C ASP A 17 6.65 11.00 8.04
N ARG A 18 6.57 11.10 9.37
CA ARG A 18 5.43 10.62 10.18
C ARG A 18 4.08 11.18 9.71
N LYS A 19 4.03 12.32 9.00
CA LYS A 19 2.78 12.91 8.49
C LYS A 19 2.16 12.10 7.36
N LYS A 20 2.94 11.21 6.72
CA LYS A 20 2.46 10.30 5.66
C LYS A 20 1.84 9.00 6.22
N ILE A 21 1.89 8.79 7.54
CA ILE A 21 1.31 7.62 8.18
C ILE A 21 -0.21 7.76 8.22
N ILE A 22 -0.90 6.78 7.66
CA ILE A 22 -2.35 6.63 7.68
C ILE A 22 -2.80 6.05 9.03
N TRP A 23 -2.07 5.04 9.50
CA TRP A 23 -2.33 4.33 10.74
C TRP A 23 -1.07 3.60 11.21
N GLU A 24 -0.86 3.48 12.52
CA GLU A 24 0.25 2.73 13.12
C GLU A 24 -0.12 2.07 14.47
N ASN A 25 0.58 0.99 14.81
CA ASN A 25 0.69 0.42 16.15
C ASN A 25 2.16 0.10 16.46
N GLN A 26 2.42 -0.65 17.55
CA GLN A 26 3.77 -1.03 17.96
C GLN A 26 4.52 -1.90 16.94
N GLU A 27 3.82 -2.62 16.05
CA GLU A 27 4.40 -3.65 15.17
C GLU A 27 4.41 -3.25 13.69
N ALA A 28 3.52 -2.35 13.30
CA ALA A 28 3.26 -2.01 11.92
C ALA A 28 2.82 -0.55 11.75
N PHE A 29 2.97 -0.06 10.53
CA PHE A 29 2.44 1.22 10.10
C PHE A 29 1.93 1.11 8.67
N SER A 30 1.14 2.08 8.24
CA SER A 30 0.61 2.13 6.88
C SER A 30 0.76 3.50 6.27
N VAL A 31 1.03 3.52 4.96
CA VAL A 31 1.27 4.72 4.17
C VAL A 31 0.62 4.56 2.80
N PHE A 32 0.31 5.66 2.11
CA PHE A 32 -0.13 5.58 0.72
C PHE A 32 1.01 5.11 -0.18
N ASN A 33 0.68 4.28 -1.18
CA ASN A 33 1.63 3.84 -2.18
C ASN A 33 1.85 4.97 -3.22
N TYR A 34 3.10 5.30 -3.50
CA TYR A 34 3.46 6.32 -4.49
C TYR A 34 3.28 5.84 -5.95
N ILE A 35 3.09 4.53 -6.18
CA ILE A 35 2.63 3.94 -7.45
C ILE A 35 1.23 3.33 -7.23
N PRO A 36 0.19 4.15 -7.05
CA PRO A 36 -1.14 3.66 -6.74
C PRO A 36 -1.79 2.94 -7.94
N SER A 37 -2.54 1.87 -7.68
CA SER A 37 -3.33 1.18 -8.71
C SER A 37 -4.80 1.57 -8.67
N VAL A 38 -5.24 2.10 -7.52
CA VAL A 38 -6.59 2.62 -7.24
C VAL A 38 -6.47 3.78 -6.24
N PRO A 39 -7.45 4.70 -6.16
CA PRO A 39 -7.45 5.74 -5.15
C PRO A 39 -7.45 5.14 -3.74
N GLY A 40 -6.45 5.53 -2.95
CA GLY A 40 -6.18 5.05 -1.60
C GLY A 40 -5.41 3.73 -1.54
N HIS A 41 -4.76 3.30 -2.64
CA HIS A 41 -3.82 2.17 -2.58
C HIS A 41 -2.75 2.47 -1.53
N SER A 42 -2.66 1.61 -0.52
CA SER A 42 -1.77 1.76 0.62
C SER A 42 -0.89 0.55 0.82
N LEU A 43 0.22 0.76 1.53
CA LEU A 43 1.14 -0.26 1.98
C LEU A 43 1.02 -0.37 3.49
N ILE A 44 0.98 -1.58 4.01
CA ILE A 44 1.08 -1.91 5.43
C ILE A 44 2.41 -2.59 5.62
N VAL A 45 3.24 -2.05 6.50
CA VAL A 45 4.66 -2.35 6.57
C VAL A 45 5.00 -2.70 8.01
N THR A 46 5.77 -3.77 8.24
CA THR A 46 6.28 -4.08 9.58
C THR A 46 7.27 -3.01 10.03
N ARG A 47 7.30 -2.69 11.32
CA ARG A 47 8.36 -1.82 11.88
C ARG A 47 9.70 -2.53 11.90
N GLN A 48 9.70 -3.81 12.28
CA GLN A 48 10.90 -4.64 12.19
C GLN A 48 11.22 -4.91 10.72
N HIS A 49 12.52 -4.85 10.37
CA HIS A 49 13.00 -5.30 9.08
C HIS A 49 12.97 -6.83 9.01
N VAL A 50 11.94 -7.34 8.35
CA VAL A 50 11.80 -8.75 7.97
C VAL A 50 11.37 -8.82 6.52
N THR A 51 11.71 -9.89 5.81
CA THR A 51 11.45 -10.00 4.36
C THR A 51 10.16 -10.72 4.03
N ASP A 52 9.64 -11.49 4.97
CA ASP A 52 8.50 -12.38 4.78
C ASP A 52 7.82 -12.75 6.09
N LEU A 53 6.58 -13.25 5.97
CA LEU A 53 5.71 -13.59 7.09
C LEU A 53 6.26 -14.68 8.00
N ASN A 54 7.10 -15.60 7.52
CA ASN A 54 7.59 -16.71 8.34
C ASN A 54 8.49 -16.22 9.49
N ASN A 55 8.99 -14.99 9.39
CA ASN A 55 9.80 -14.36 10.43
C ASN A 55 8.96 -13.64 11.50
N LEU A 56 7.63 -13.59 11.34
CA LEU A 56 6.73 -13.03 12.34
C LEU A 56 6.07 -14.13 13.17
N THR A 57 6.05 -13.96 14.49
CA THR A 57 5.41 -14.90 15.42
C THR A 57 4.68 -14.17 16.54
N GLY A 58 3.74 -14.87 17.18
CA GLY A 58 3.04 -14.37 18.37
C GLY A 58 2.38 -13.00 18.16
N SER A 59 2.57 -12.11 19.13
CA SER A 59 1.98 -10.77 19.16
C SER A 59 2.42 -9.89 17.99
N VAL A 60 3.62 -10.11 17.44
CA VAL A 60 4.12 -9.33 16.30
C VAL A 60 3.31 -9.63 15.05
N LEU A 61 3.05 -10.91 14.78
CA LEU A 61 2.20 -11.33 13.67
C LEU A 61 0.77 -10.83 13.85
N GLU A 62 0.21 -10.94 15.06
CA GLU A 62 -1.12 -10.43 15.39
C GLU A 62 -1.21 -8.92 15.14
N GLY A 63 -0.25 -8.15 15.64
CA GLY A 63 -0.17 -6.70 15.47
C GLY A 63 -0.07 -6.29 14.00
N PHE A 64 0.69 -7.03 13.19
CA PHE A 64 0.82 -6.79 11.76
C PHE A 64 -0.47 -7.12 10.99
N ILE A 65 -1.11 -8.25 11.27
CA ILE A 65 -2.38 -8.61 10.62
C ILE A 65 -3.53 -7.70 11.05
N HIS A 66 -3.55 -7.28 12.32
CA HIS A 66 -4.51 -6.30 12.83
C HIS A 66 -4.44 -4.96 12.09
N ALA A 67 -3.28 -4.59 11.54
CA ALA A 67 -3.13 -3.37 10.76
C ALA A 67 -4.01 -3.37 9.49
N ILE A 68 -4.34 -4.52 8.91
CA ILE A 68 -5.14 -4.62 7.67
C ILE A 68 -6.52 -3.94 7.81
N PRO A 69 -7.40 -4.37 8.72
CA PRO A 69 -8.70 -3.72 8.89
C PRO A 69 -8.58 -2.28 9.39
N GLN A 70 -7.56 -1.97 10.20
CA GLN A 70 -7.41 -0.61 10.75
C GLN A 70 -6.96 0.38 9.69
N THR A 71 -6.02 0.02 8.82
CA THR A 71 -5.65 0.84 7.66
C THR A 71 -6.87 1.12 6.78
N PHE A 72 -7.71 0.11 6.52
CA PHE A 72 -8.93 0.35 5.75
C PHE A 72 -9.89 1.33 6.45
N LYS A 73 -10.11 1.15 7.75
CA LYS A 73 -10.94 2.06 8.56
C LYS A 73 -10.40 3.49 8.55
N SER A 74 -9.10 3.68 8.73
CA SER A 74 -8.46 5.00 8.68
C SER A 74 -8.56 5.63 7.29
N ILE A 75 -8.47 4.85 6.21
CA ILE A 75 -8.75 5.35 4.86
C ILE A 75 -10.20 5.82 4.77
N GLN A 76 -11.18 5.04 5.24
CA GLN A 76 -12.58 5.47 5.24
C GLN A 76 -12.78 6.77 6.02
N GLU A 77 -12.12 6.92 7.18
CA GLU A 77 -12.16 8.12 7.99
C GLU A 77 -11.57 9.34 7.27
N ILE A 78 -10.45 9.18 6.53
CA ILE A 78 -9.90 10.24 5.66
C ILE A 78 -10.96 10.69 4.66
N TYR A 79 -11.65 9.76 4.00
CA TYR A 79 -12.71 10.08 3.03
C TYR A 79 -13.92 10.79 3.67
N GLU A 80 -14.22 10.51 4.93
CA GLU A 80 -15.35 11.10 5.64
C GLU A 80 -15.03 12.49 6.21
N THR A 81 -13.82 12.67 6.73
CA THR A 81 -13.44 13.83 7.54
C THR A 81 -12.57 14.83 6.80
N ASN A 82 -11.73 14.37 5.88
CA ASN A 82 -10.80 15.20 5.13
C ASN A 82 -10.45 14.60 3.76
N PRO A 83 -11.44 14.50 2.84
CA PRO A 83 -11.22 13.88 1.53
C PRO A 83 -10.18 14.62 0.68
N GLU A 84 -9.92 15.92 0.94
CA GLU A 84 -8.88 16.69 0.25
C GLU A 84 -7.47 16.17 0.54
N ASN A 85 -7.25 15.49 1.68
CA ASN A 85 -5.94 14.93 2.03
C ASN A 85 -5.41 13.97 0.96
N ILE A 86 -6.28 13.16 0.36
CA ILE A 86 -5.87 12.24 -0.70
C ILE A 86 -5.54 12.95 -2.01
N VAL A 87 -6.24 14.07 -2.29
CA VAL A 87 -5.99 14.92 -3.46
C VAL A 87 -4.64 15.61 -3.31
N GLU A 88 -4.37 16.17 -2.13
CA GLU A 88 -3.10 16.81 -1.78
C GLU A 88 -1.94 15.82 -1.89
N TYR A 89 -2.11 14.60 -1.39
CA TYR A 89 -1.11 13.54 -1.54
C TYR A 89 -0.75 13.29 -3.01
N TYR A 90 -1.74 13.14 -3.91
CA TYR A 90 -1.45 12.93 -5.32
C TYR A 90 -0.88 14.17 -6.01
N LYS A 91 -1.28 15.39 -5.60
CA LYS A 91 -0.66 16.63 -6.09
C LYS A 91 0.81 16.72 -5.65
N ASP A 92 1.13 16.36 -4.41
CA ASP A 92 2.50 16.33 -3.91
C ASP A 92 3.35 15.30 -4.68
N LEU A 93 2.83 14.11 -4.96
CA LEU A 93 3.53 13.13 -5.81
C LEU A 93 3.80 13.63 -7.23
N ILE A 94 3.00 14.57 -7.75
CA ILE A 94 3.30 15.23 -9.02
C ILE A 94 4.43 16.23 -8.81
N ILE A 95 4.46 17.01 -7.74
CA ILE A 95 5.49 18.04 -7.54
C ILE A 95 6.83 17.38 -7.17
N ASN A 96 6.81 16.50 -6.17
CA ASN A 96 7.94 15.85 -5.52
C ASN A 96 7.86 14.31 -5.62
N PRO A 97 7.91 13.71 -6.83
CA PRO A 97 7.84 12.27 -6.96
C PRO A 97 9.10 11.59 -6.39
N PRO A 98 8.97 10.48 -5.65
CA PRO A 98 10.12 9.63 -5.30
C PRO A 98 10.83 9.04 -6.53
N GLU A 99 10.08 8.80 -7.61
CA GLU A 99 10.57 8.34 -8.91
C GLU A 99 9.66 8.84 -10.04
N ASP A 100 10.20 8.98 -11.25
CA ASP A 100 9.49 9.56 -12.41
C ASP A 100 8.12 8.91 -12.68
N LYS A 101 8.03 7.59 -12.47
CA LYS A 101 6.82 6.83 -12.72
C LYS A 101 5.68 7.27 -11.81
N ALA A 102 5.95 7.63 -10.55
CA ALA A 102 4.95 8.04 -9.56
C ALA A 102 4.08 9.19 -10.08
N ARG A 103 4.69 10.16 -10.77
CA ARG A 103 4.02 11.32 -11.38
C ARG A 103 2.92 10.89 -12.36
N SER A 104 3.18 9.86 -13.16
CA SER A 104 2.23 9.37 -14.16
C SER A 104 1.01 8.67 -13.53
N PHE A 105 1.22 7.93 -12.43
CA PHE A 105 0.13 7.28 -11.69
C PHE A 105 -0.66 8.28 -10.87
N ALA A 106 0.00 9.26 -10.24
CA ALA A 106 -0.69 10.33 -9.52
C ALA A 106 -1.65 11.11 -10.41
N LYS A 107 -1.23 11.46 -11.64
CA LYS A 107 -2.12 12.07 -12.64
C LYS A 107 -3.33 11.19 -12.99
N GLN A 108 -3.14 9.87 -13.08
CA GLN A 108 -4.25 8.94 -13.31
C GLN A 108 -5.21 8.90 -12.12
N MET A 109 -4.69 8.93 -10.88
CA MET A 109 -5.53 8.97 -9.68
C MET A 109 -6.34 10.27 -9.58
N LEU A 110 -5.73 11.41 -9.90
CA LEU A 110 -6.43 12.70 -9.90
C LEU A 110 -7.58 12.77 -10.91
N ASN A 111 -7.50 12.02 -12.00
CA ASN A 111 -8.55 11.90 -13.02
C ASN A 111 -9.48 10.71 -12.77
N HIS A 112 -9.27 9.93 -11.70
CA HIS A 112 -10.05 8.72 -11.47
C HIS A 112 -11.48 9.10 -11.03
N PRO A 113 -12.54 8.52 -11.65
CA PRO A 113 -13.93 8.90 -11.37
C PRO A 113 -14.32 8.69 -9.90
N HIS A 114 -13.67 7.73 -9.25
CA HIS A 114 -13.89 7.40 -7.85
C HIS A 114 -12.90 8.02 -6.86
N LEU A 115 -12.12 9.03 -7.26
CA LEU A 115 -11.10 9.64 -6.39
C LEU A 115 -11.66 10.09 -5.04
N LEU A 116 -12.83 10.73 -5.04
CA LEU A 116 -13.49 11.28 -3.84
C LEU A 116 -14.67 10.42 -3.37
N VAL A 117 -14.84 9.21 -3.92
CA VAL A 117 -15.87 8.28 -3.49
C VAL A 117 -15.30 7.42 -2.36
N LYS A 118 -15.97 7.38 -1.21
CA LYS A 118 -15.55 6.56 -0.07
C LYS A 118 -15.55 5.07 -0.46
N PRO A 119 -14.46 4.31 -0.21
CA PRO A 119 -14.45 2.88 -0.46
C PRO A 119 -15.34 2.12 0.53
N ILE A 120 -15.96 1.03 0.06
CA ILE A 120 -16.89 0.19 0.83
C ILE A 120 -16.37 -1.24 1.04
N ALA A 121 -15.30 -1.61 0.33
CA ALA A 121 -14.62 -2.89 0.45
C ALA A 121 -13.13 -2.73 0.17
N TYR A 122 -12.34 -3.79 0.32
CA TYR A 122 -10.92 -3.80 -0.05
C TYR A 122 -10.47 -5.17 -0.52
N ASN A 123 -9.40 -5.20 -1.31
CA ASN A 123 -8.56 -6.38 -1.48
C ASN A 123 -7.24 -6.13 -0.76
N TRP A 124 -6.57 -7.19 -0.32
CA TRP A 124 -5.22 -7.11 0.21
C TRP A 124 -4.39 -8.28 -0.30
N GLY A 125 -3.08 -8.10 -0.37
CA GLY A 125 -2.17 -9.14 -0.82
C GLY A 125 -0.71 -8.75 -0.60
N MET A 126 0.17 -9.74 -0.64
CA MET A 126 1.61 -9.55 -0.54
C MET A 126 2.32 -10.41 -1.57
N ASN A 127 3.53 -10.01 -1.94
CA ASN A 127 4.41 -10.80 -2.77
C ASN A 127 5.57 -11.31 -1.92
N TYR A 128 5.85 -12.60 -1.99
CA TYR A 128 7.03 -13.22 -1.37
C TYR A 128 7.90 -13.84 -2.46
N GLY A 129 9.14 -13.37 -2.58
CA GLY A 129 10.09 -13.76 -3.62
C GLY A 129 9.98 -12.92 -4.89
N TYR A 130 11.10 -12.85 -5.63
CA TYR A 130 11.19 -12.02 -6.84
C TYR A 130 10.26 -12.54 -7.95
N GLU A 131 10.07 -13.85 -8.01
CA GLU A 131 9.20 -14.60 -8.91
C GLU A 131 7.73 -14.24 -8.70
N ALA A 132 7.35 -13.93 -7.46
CA ALA A 132 6.02 -13.43 -7.12
C ALA A 132 5.86 -11.92 -7.32
N GLY A 133 6.90 -11.22 -7.79
CA GLY A 133 6.87 -9.77 -8.01
C GLY A 133 7.24 -8.95 -6.77
N GLN A 134 7.86 -9.54 -5.74
CA GLN A 134 8.45 -8.75 -4.65
C GLN A 134 9.63 -7.95 -5.21
N ARG A 135 9.64 -6.64 -4.99
CA ARG A 135 10.68 -5.72 -5.49
C ARG A 135 11.37 -4.94 -4.38
N ALA A 136 10.65 -4.62 -3.32
CA ALA A 136 11.24 -4.11 -2.08
C ALA A 136 11.39 -5.25 -1.07
N ILE A 137 12.59 -5.40 -0.51
CA ILE A 137 12.98 -6.54 0.33
C ILE A 137 12.71 -6.21 1.79
N HIS A 138 11.43 -5.96 2.08
CA HIS A 138 10.87 -5.75 3.41
C HIS A 138 9.41 -6.16 3.35
N LEU A 139 8.89 -6.81 4.38
CA LEU A 139 7.54 -7.35 4.41
C LEU A 139 6.52 -6.22 4.38
N HIS A 140 5.73 -6.20 3.30
CA HIS A 140 4.62 -5.28 3.16
C HIS A 140 3.41 -5.96 2.52
N ILE A 141 2.23 -5.52 2.94
CA ILE A 141 0.95 -5.86 2.36
C ILE A 141 0.47 -4.66 1.55
N HIS A 142 0.02 -4.92 0.33
CA HIS A 142 -0.75 -3.97 -0.45
C HIS A 142 -2.22 -4.05 -0.02
N LEU A 143 -2.83 -2.90 0.24
CA LEU A 143 -4.27 -2.75 0.43
C LEU A 143 -4.85 -1.92 -0.71
N PHE A 144 -5.88 -2.45 -1.35
CA PHE A 144 -6.54 -1.86 -2.51
C PHE A 144 -8.01 -1.55 -2.17
N PRO A 145 -8.37 -0.30 -1.87
CA PRO A 145 -9.76 0.07 -1.60
C PRO A 145 -10.65 -0.10 -2.84
N ARG A 146 -11.85 -0.64 -2.65
CA ARG A 146 -12.83 -1.00 -3.68
C ARG A 146 -14.15 -0.26 -3.46
N ARG A 147 -14.80 0.05 -4.59
CA ARG A 147 -16.01 0.91 -4.66
C ARG A 147 -17.11 0.32 -5.56
N GLU A 148 -16.75 -0.69 -6.34
CA GLU A 148 -17.60 -1.32 -7.33
C GLU A 148 -17.36 -2.83 -7.34
N GLU A 149 -18.33 -3.57 -7.87
CA GLU A 149 -18.24 -5.00 -8.07
C GLU A 149 -17.10 -5.36 -9.04
N GLY A 150 -16.52 -6.54 -8.87
CA GLY A 150 -15.52 -7.06 -9.79
C GLY A 150 -14.78 -8.26 -9.25
N LEU A 151 -14.06 -8.96 -10.14
CA LEU A 151 -13.37 -10.21 -9.83
C LEU A 151 -12.17 -10.05 -8.85
N GLY A 152 -11.77 -8.81 -8.54
CA GLY A 152 -10.74 -8.52 -7.54
C GLY A 152 -9.40 -9.19 -7.85
N ILE A 153 -8.81 -9.84 -6.83
CA ILE A 153 -7.49 -10.50 -6.91
C ILE A 153 -7.46 -11.56 -8.03
N ALA A 154 -8.59 -12.20 -8.34
CA ALA A 154 -8.66 -13.19 -9.40
C ALA A 154 -8.28 -12.61 -10.78
N THR A 155 -8.60 -11.36 -11.08
CA THR A 155 -8.20 -10.71 -12.34
C THR A 155 -6.68 -10.60 -12.46
N ALA A 156 -6.01 -10.26 -11.35
CA ALA A 156 -4.55 -10.15 -11.33
C ALA A 156 -3.89 -11.51 -11.57
N MET A 157 -4.40 -12.56 -10.93
CA MET A 157 -3.82 -13.91 -10.99
C MET A 157 -4.13 -14.64 -12.31
N ARG A 158 -5.28 -14.38 -12.93
CA ARG A 158 -5.71 -15.05 -14.16
C ARG A 158 -4.99 -14.57 -15.42
N LYS A 159 -4.12 -13.55 -15.37
CA LYS A 159 -3.28 -13.14 -16.52
C LYS A 159 -2.45 -14.30 -17.09
N HIS A 160 -2.05 -15.26 -16.26
CA HIS A 160 -1.32 -16.45 -16.71
C HIS A 160 -2.21 -17.47 -17.45
N LEU A 161 -3.52 -17.46 -17.23
CA LEU A 161 -4.48 -18.30 -17.97
C LEU A 161 -4.81 -17.72 -19.35
N ALA A 162 -4.59 -16.43 -19.57
CA ALA A 162 -4.77 -15.77 -20.86
C ALA A 162 -3.62 -16.06 -21.85
N LYS A 163 -2.51 -16.64 -21.38
CA LYS A 163 -1.54 -17.32 -22.25
C LYS A 163 -2.09 -18.71 -22.59
N LYS A 164 -3.07 -18.77 -23.49
CA LYS A 164 -3.38 -19.98 -24.25
C LYS A 164 -2.75 -19.83 -25.62
N GLU A 165 -1.80 -20.73 -25.90
CA GLU A 165 -1.21 -21.12 -27.21
C GLU A 165 -0.88 -20.02 -28.22
#